data_AF-A0A3C0G400-F1
#
_entry.id   AF-A0A3C0G400-F1
#
_cell.length_a   1.000
_cell.length_b   1.000
_cell.length_c   1.000
_cell.angle_alpha   90.00
_cell.angle_beta   90.00
_cell.angle_gamma   90.00
#
_symmetry.space_group_name_H-M   'P 1'
#
loop_
_entity.id
_entity.type
_entity.pdbx_description
1 polymer ?
#
loop_
_entity_poly.entity_id
_entity_poly.type
_entity_poly.pdbx_seq_one_letter_code
_entity_poly.pdbx_strand_id
1 'polypeptide(L)'
;NGVFLKDSHKVLENAQEGKTKAMRHWKFSSTSEIDHNVITAYIQEAIVNQKKGLALKVERKPKTKIVIPTHLAIAIEHNDDLKTAFNKLTYSKQKDYAEYISTAKQEKTKLSRLEKIVPLILNGLGLNDKYRR
;
A
#
# COMPACT_ATOMS: atom_id res chain seq x y z
N ASN A 1 -14.18 -10.11 -3.11
CA ASN A 1 -14.99 -8.88 -2.92
C ASN A 1 -16.36 -9.25 -2.36
N GLY A 2 -16.46 -9.46 -1.05
CA GLY A 2 -17.72 -9.89 -0.43
C GLY A 2 -18.83 -8.83 -0.48
N VAL A 3 -18.47 -7.56 -0.67
CA VAL A 3 -19.42 -6.44 -0.81
C VAL A 3 -20.39 -6.55 -2.00
N PHE A 4 -20.08 -7.35 -3.02
CA PHE A 4 -20.94 -7.53 -4.19
C PHE A 4 -21.86 -8.77 -4.07
N LEU A 5 -21.75 -9.52 -2.98
CA LEU A 5 -22.67 -10.62 -2.71
C LEU A 5 -24.02 -10.01 -2.29
N LYS A 6 -25.11 -10.59 -2.80
CA LYS A 6 -26.48 -10.16 -2.45
C LYS A 6 -26.77 -10.26 -0.96
N ASP A 7 -26.11 -11.19 -0.28
CA ASP A 7 -26.28 -11.50 1.13
C ASP A 7 -27.73 -11.70 1.58
N SER A 8 -28.48 -12.55 0.87
CA SER A 8 -29.89 -12.80 1.16
C SER A 8 -30.16 -13.32 2.58
N HIS A 9 -29.16 -13.95 3.21
CA HIS A 9 -29.25 -14.48 4.58
C HIS A 9 -28.76 -13.48 5.64
N LYS A 10 -28.26 -12.29 5.24
CA LYS A 10 -27.76 -11.25 6.15
C LYS A 10 -26.68 -11.74 7.12
N VAL A 11 -25.80 -12.61 6.64
CA VAL A 11 -24.75 -13.27 7.44
C VAL A 11 -23.38 -12.62 7.26
N LEU A 12 -23.25 -11.68 6.32
CA LEU A 12 -21.98 -11.05 6.00
C LEU A 12 -21.78 -9.73 6.75
N GLU A 13 -20.74 -9.67 7.56
CA GLU A 13 -20.31 -8.46 8.26
C GLU A 13 -19.01 -7.91 7.67
N ASN A 14 -18.72 -6.62 7.85
CA ASN A 14 -17.44 -6.05 7.45
C ASN A 14 -16.31 -6.68 8.27
N ALA A 15 -15.32 -7.24 7.58
CA ALA A 15 -14.20 -7.95 8.21
C ALA A 15 -13.39 -7.08 9.18
N GLN A 16 -13.25 -5.79 8.86
CA GLN A 16 -12.57 -4.83 9.71
C GLN A 16 -13.07 -3.43 9.38
N GLU A 17 -14.03 -2.98 10.18
CA GLU A 17 -14.66 -1.68 10.04
C GLU A 17 -13.61 -0.55 10.10
N GLY A 18 -13.76 0.44 9.22
CA GLY A 18 -12.81 1.55 9.08
C GLY A 18 -11.52 1.24 8.31
N LYS A 19 -11.09 -0.03 8.18
CA LYS A 19 -9.88 -0.40 7.40
C LYS A 19 -10.21 -1.02 6.05
N THR A 20 -11.16 -1.96 6.00
CA THR A 20 -11.56 -2.63 4.76
C THR A 20 -12.90 -2.12 4.27
N LYS A 21 -13.00 -1.83 2.97
CA LYS A 21 -14.25 -1.37 2.35
C LYS A 21 -15.05 -2.51 1.74
N ALA A 22 -14.37 -3.47 1.11
CA ALA A 22 -14.98 -4.53 0.30
C ALA A 22 -14.97 -5.93 0.94
N MET A 23 -14.18 -6.14 1.99
CA MET A 23 -14.01 -7.44 2.64
C MET A 23 -15.21 -7.72 3.55
N ARG A 24 -15.70 -8.96 3.52
CA ARG A 24 -16.79 -9.43 4.37
C ARG A 24 -16.40 -10.74 5.01
N HIS A 25 -16.87 -10.97 6.23
CA HIS A 25 -16.74 -12.24 6.94
C HIS A 25 -18.12 -12.83 7.20
N TRP A 26 -18.18 -14.15 7.17
CA TRP A 26 -19.24 -14.93 7.77
C TRP A 26 -18.61 -15.66 8.97
N LYS A 27 -19.09 -15.35 10.18
CA LYS A 27 -18.63 -15.98 11.41
C LYS A 27 -19.52 -17.18 11.75
N PHE A 28 -18.89 -18.29 12.13
CA PHE A 28 -19.56 -19.47 12.67
C PHE A 28 -19.06 -19.69 14.10
N SER A 29 -19.97 -19.94 15.04
CA SER A 29 -19.63 -20.25 16.44
C SER A 29 -19.72 -21.75 16.73
N SER A 30 -20.37 -22.51 15.86
CA SER A 30 -20.51 -23.96 15.95
C SER A 30 -20.58 -24.61 14.57
N THR A 31 -20.28 -25.90 14.48
CA THR A 31 -20.40 -26.67 13.23
C THR A 31 -21.85 -26.86 12.78
N SER A 32 -22.81 -26.83 13.71
CA SER A 32 -24.25 -26.90 13.41
C SER A 32 -24.79 -25.68 12.67
N GLU A 33 -24.10 -24.54 12.72
CA GLU A 33 -24.47 -23.33 11.97
C GLU A 33 -24.03 -23.38 10.50
N ILE A 34 -23.21 -24.38 10.13
CA ILE A 34 -22.65 -24.51 8.78
C ILE A 34 -23.67 -25.21 7.88
N ASP A 35 -24.49 -24.43 7.19
CA ASP A 35 -25.30 -24.94 6.08
C ASP A 35 -24.48 -25.00 4.78
N HIS A 36 -24.13 -26.22 4.38
CA HIS A 36 -23.33 -26.47 3.18
C HIS A 36 -23.98 -25.92 1.90
N ASN A 37 -25.30 -25.98 1.78
CA ASN A 37 -26.00 -25.53 0.58
C ASN A 37 -25.94 -23.99 0.47
N VAL A 38 -26.16 -23.30 1.58
CA VAL A 38 -26.09 -21.84 1.62
C VAL A 38 -24.66 -21.36 1.34
N ILE A 39 -23.65 -21.97 1.98
CA ILE A 39 -22.25 -21.60 1.76
C ILE A 39 -21.86 -21.81 0.30
N THR A 40 -22.26 -22.94 -0.30
CA THR A 40 -21.97 -23.24 -1.71
C THR A 40 -22.58 -22.19 -2.64
N ALA A 41 -23.80 -21.72 -2.37
CA ALA A 41 -24.43 -20.67 -3.15
C ALA A 41 -23.63 -19.34 -3.09
N TYR A 42 -23.16 -18.94 -1.90
CA TYR A 42 -22.33 -17.74 -1.74
C TYR A 42 -20.98 -17.86 -2.47
N ILE A 43 -20.36 -19.04 -2.45
CA ILE A 43 -19.11 -19.31 -3.19
C ILE A 43 -19.34 -19.20 -4.70
N GLN A 44 -20.40 -19.82 -5.22
CA GLN A 44 -20.74 -19.75 -6.64
C GLN A 44 -21.01 -18.32 -7.10
N GLU A 45 -21.76 -17.55 -6.31
CA GLU A 45 -22.00 -16.12 -6.58
C GLU A 45 -20.69 -15.33 -6.61
N ALA A 46 -19.79 -15.57 -5.65
CA ALA A 46 -18.48 -14.91 -5.60
C ALA A 46 -17.66 -15.19 -6.86
N ILE A 47 -17.68 -16.43 -7.37
CA ILE A 47 -17.01 -16.83 -8.62
C ILE A 47 -17.62 -16.09 -9.81
N VAL A 48 -18.95 -16.02 -9.92
CA VAL A 48 -19.64 -15.30 -10.99
C VAL A 48 -19.30 -13.81 -10.96
N ASN A 49 -19.31 -13.20 -9.77
CA ASN A 49 -18.97 -11.79 -9.59
C ASN A 49 -17.52 -11.50 -9.99
N GLN A 50 -16.59 -12.42 -9.67
CA GLN A 50 -15.20 -12.33 -10.09
C GLN A 50 -15.07 -12.42 -11.63
N LYS A 51 -15.77 -13.37 -12.26
CA LYS A 51 -15.80 -13.50 -13.74
C LYS A 51 -16.38 -12.26 -14.43
N LYS A 52 -17.33 -11.59 -13.79
CA LYS A 52 -17.91 -10.31 -14.26
C LYS A 52 -16.99 -9.10 -14.00
N GLY A 53 -15.85 -9.29 -13.35
CA GLY A 53 -14.91 -8.20 -13.05
C GLY A 53 -15.42 -7.23 -11.98
N LEU A 54 -16.37 -7.63 -11.14
CA LEU A 54 -16.88 -6.78 -10.06
C LEU A 54 -15.79 -6.56 -9.00
N ALA A 55 -15.13 -5.42 -9.10
CA ALA A 55 -14.10 -4.97 -8.19
C ALA A 55 -14.42 -3.58 -7.66
N LEU A 56 -14.32 -3.40 -6.33
CA LEU A 56 -14.45 -2.08 -5.74
C LEU A 56 -13.17 -1.32 -6.07
N LYS A 57 -13.27 -0.32 -6.95
CA LYS A 57 -12.15 0.60 -7.20
C LYS A 57 -11.89 1.36 -5.91
N VAL A 58 -10.77 1.05 -5.26
CA VAL A 58 -10.33 1.79 -4.08
C VAL A 58 -9.90 3.17 -4.55
N GLU A 59 -10.68 4.20 -4.19
CA GLU A 59 -10.24 5.58 -4.34
C GLU A 59 -8.99 5.78 -3.48
N ARG A 60 -7.84 5.88 -4.16
CA ARG A 60 -6.59 6.21 -3.52
C ARG A 60 -6.62 7.71 -3.25
N LYS A 61 -6.32 8.10 -2.01
CA LYS A 61 -6.13 9.52 -1.68
C LYS A 61 -5.17 10.15 -2.69
N PRO A 62 -5.44 11.39 -3.14
CA PRO A 62 -4.54 12.07 -4.06
C PRO A 62 -3.14 12.13 -3.45
N LYS A 63 -2.12 11.87 -4.27
CA LYS A 63 -0.73 11.96 -3.85
C LYS A 63 -0.44 13.42 -3.50
N THR A 64 -0.14 13.70 -2.24
CA THR A 64 0.34 15.03 -1.84
C THR A 64 1.74 15.25 -2.39
N LYS A 65 2.10 16.49 -2.74
CA LYS A 65 3.48 16.82 -3.16
C LYS A 65 4.46 16.36 -2.08
N ILE A 66 5.50 15.65 -2.49
CA ILE A 66 6.58 15.24 -1.59
C ILE A 66 7.39 16.49 -1.27
N VAL A 67 7.54 16.81 0.02
CA VAL A 67 8.43 17.89 0.47
C VAL A 67 9.84 17.32 0.50
N ILE A 68 10.67 17.71 -0.47
CA ILE A 68 12.07 17.28 -0.55
C ILE A 68 12.91 18.18 0.36
N PRO A 69 13.64 17.62 1.35
CA PRO A 69 14.48 18.42 2.23
C PRO A 69 15.70 18.98 1.49
N THR A 70 16.17 20.15 1.92
CA THR A 70 17.23 20.94 1.26
C THR A 70 18.47 20.11 0.91
N HIS A 71 18.95 19.26 1.82
CA HIS A 71 20.11 18.40 1.60
C HIS A 71 19.95 17.44 0.41
N LEU A 72 18.76 16.84 0.30
CA LEU A 72 18.45 15.94 -0.79
C LEU A 72 18.23 16.70 -2.10
N ALA A 73 17.60 17.87 -2.05
CA ALA A 73 17.41 18.74 -3.20
C ALA A 73 18.75 19.17 -3.81
N ILE A 74 19.68 19.66 -2.98
CA ILE A 74 21.03 20.03 -3.40
C ILE A 74 21.75 18.84 -4.05
N ALA A 75 21.72 17.65 -3.42
CA ALA A 75 22.38 16.47 -3.99
C ALA A 75 21.80 16.06 -5.35
N ILE A 76 20.47 16.16 -5.52
CA ILE A 76 19.79 15.89 -6.77
C ILE A 76 20.14 16.94 -7.84
N GLU A 77 20.29 18.21 -7.48
CA GLU A 77 20.65 19.28 -8.41
C GLU A 77 22.10 19.17 -8.90
N HIS A 78 23.02 18.68 -8.08
CA HIS A 78 24.44 18.56 -8.40
C HIS A 78 24.82 17.23 -9.07
N ASN A 79 23.87 16.30 -9.24
CA ASN A 79 24.14 14.99 -9.83
C ASN A 79 22.96 14.53 -10.71
N ASP A 80 23.14 14.61 -12.03
CA ASP A 80 22.12 14.26 -13.03
C ASP A 80 21.72 12.78 -13.01
N ASP A 81 22.66 11.88 -12.70
CA ASP A 81 22.36 10.45 -12.56
C ASP A 81 21.48 10.20 -11.35
N LEU A 82 21.78 10.84 -10.22
CA LEU A 82 20.98 10.77 -9.00
C LEU A 82 19.58 11.36 -9.24
N LYS A 83 19.48 12.48 -9.94
CA LYS A 83 18.20 13.09 -10.32
C LYS A 83 17.35 12.15 -11.17
N THR A 84 17.96 11.56 -12.19
CA THR A 84 17.29 10.61 -13.08
C THR A 84 16.83 9.37 -12.32
N ALA A 85 17.70 8.81 -11.47
CA ALA A 85 17.39 7.65 -10.66
C ALA A 85 16.28 7.94 -9.65
N PHE A 86 16.35 9.07 -8.93
CA PHE A 86 15.33 9.50 -7.98
C PHE A 86 13.96 9.69 -8.64
N ASN A 87 13.91 10.33 -9.81
CA ASN A 87 12.66 10.56 -10.54
C ASN A 87 12.04 9.26 -11.09
N LYS A 88 12.84 8.22 -11.35
CA LYS A 88 12.36 6.89 -11.74
C LYS A 88 11.77 6.09 -10.57
N LEU A 89 12.07 6.45 -9.32
CA LEU A 89 11.52 5.78 -8.15
C LEU A 89 10.01 5.97 -8.02
N THR A 90 9.33 5.02 -7.38
CA THR A 90 7.91 5.17 -7.07
C THR A 90 7.69 6.27 -6.04
N TYR A 91 6.50 6.90 -6.05
CA TYR A 91 6.11 7.92 -5.08
C TYR A 91 6.40 7.52 -3.62
N SER A 92 6.15 6.25 -3.26
CA SER A 92 6.43 5.76 -1.90
C SER A 92 7.93 5.76 -1.61
N LYS A 93 8.78 5.30 -2.54
CA LYS A 93 10.24 5.29 -2.34
C LYS A 93 10.79 6.72 -2.23
N GLN A 94 10.35 7.63 -3.10
CA GLN A 94 10.73 9.05 -3.02
C GLN A 94 10.33 9.68 -1.68
N LYS A 95 9.10 9.41 -1.23
CA LYS A 95 8.60 9.89 0.07
C LYS A 95 9.42 9.34 1.23
N ASP A 96 9.71 8.04 1.23
CA ASP A 96 10.48 7.37 2.28
C ASP A 96 11.89 7.99 2.41
N TYR A 97 12.55 8.31 1.28
CA TYR A 97 13.84 8.97 1.30
C TYR A 97 13.77 10.41 1.81
N ALA A 98 12.79 11.19 1.36
CA ALA A 98 12.59 12.56 1.83
C ALA A 98 12.31 12.59 3.35
N GLU A 99 11.47 11.69 3.85
CA GLU A 99 11.16 11.55 5.27
C GLU A 99 12.37 11.06 6.08
N TYR A 100 13.15 10.13 5.55
CA TYR A 100 14.37 9.65 6.20
C TYR A 100 15.38 10.77 6.43
N ILE A 101 15.53 11.72 5.51
CA ILE A 101 16.38 12.89 5.75
C ILE A 101 15.70 13.88 6.69
N SER A 102 14.41 14.16 6.50
CA SER A 102 13.67 15.19 7.25
C SER A 102 13.53 14.88 8.74
N THR A 103 13.49 13.61 9.12
CA THR A 103 13.37 13.18 10.53
C THR A 103 14.68 13.34 11.32
N ALA A 104 15.82 13.59 10.67
CA ALA A 104 17.07 13.85 11.37
C ALA A 104 17.14 15.31 11.85
N LYS A 105 17.34 15.51 13.17
CA LYS A 105 17.45 16.85 13.77
C LYS A 105 18.80 17.52 13.56
N GLN A 106 19.89 16.74 13.59
CA GLN A 106 21.26 17.25 13.48
C GLN A 106 21.74 17.24 12.03
N GLU A 107 22.44 18.29 11.63
CA GLU A 107 23.00 18.42 10.27
C GLU A 107 23.97 17.30 9.91
N LYS A 108 24.86 16.93 10.83
CA LYS A 108 25.77 15.78 10.65
C LYS A 108 25.01 14.49 10.33
N THR A 109 23.87 14.27 10.99
CA THR A 109 23.04 13.09 10.77
C THR A 109 22.32 13.15 9.42
N LYS A 110 21.88 14.33 8.98
CA LYS A 110 21.28 14.50 7.64
C LYS A 110 22.29 14.14 6.54
N LEU A 111 23.53 14.61 6.67
CA LEU A 111 24.62 14.30 5.72
C LEU A 111 24.95 12.80 5.71
N SER A 112 25.15 12.18 6.88
CA SER A 112 25.40 10.73 6.95
C SER A 112 24.25 9.89 6.36
N ARG A 113 23.00 10.31 6.60
CA ARG A 113 21.83 9.66 5.98
C ARG A 113 21.81 9.86 4.47
N LEU A 114 22.20 11.04 3.97
CA LEU A 114 22.29 11.33 2.54
C LEU A 114 23.31 10.42 1.86
N GLU A 115 24.53 10.33 2.39
CA GLU A 115 25.60 9.44 1.89
C GLU A 115 25.14 7.99 1.81
N LYS A 116 24.36 7.53 2.79
CA LYS A 116 23.81 6.18 2.81
C LYS A 116 22.77 5.93 1.72
N ILE A 117 21.92 6.91 1.41
CA ILE A 117 20.78 6.70 0.49
C ILE A 117 21.14 6.92 -0.98
N VAL A 118 22.15 7.75 -1.28
CA VAL A 118 22.63 7.99 -2.65
C VAL A 118 22.88 6.69 -3.43
N PRO A 119 23.68 5.72 -2.95
CA PRO A 119 23.89 4.47 -3.68
C PRO A 119 22.61 3.64 -3.83
N LEU A 120 21.69 3.68 -2.85
CA LEU A 120 20.41 2.97 -2.96
C LEU A 120 19.52 3.56 -4.06
N ILE A 121 19.45 4.89 -4.12
CA ILE A 121 18.68 5.62 -5.13
C ILE A 121 19.23 5.31 -6.53
N LEU A 122 20.57 5.37 -6.70
CA LEU A 122 21.22 5.07 -7.98
C LEU A 122 20.94 3.63 -8.46
N ASN A 123 20.83 2.68 -7.53
CA ASN A 123 20.46 1.30 -7.85
C ASN A 123 18.93 1.06 -7.99
N GLY A 124 18.10 2.10 -7.88
CA GLY A 124 16.64 1.98 -7.96
C GLY A 124 15.99 1.27 -6.75
N LEU A 125 16.77 1.05 -5.69
CA LEU A 125 16.31 0.40 -4.47
C LEU A 125 15.52 1.39 -3.61
N GLY A 126 14.65 0.88 -2.75
CA GLY A 126 13.97 1.62 -1.71
C GLY A 126 14.65 1.41 -0.35
N LEU A 127 14.53 2.39 0.54
CA LEU A 127 15.14 2.36 1.87
C LEU A 127 14.79 1.08 2.68
N ASN A 128 13.57 0.58 2.49
CA ASN A 128 13.01 -0.55 3.22
C ASN A 128 12.71 -1.76 2.33
N ASP A 129 13.25 -1.81 1.10
CA ASP A 129 12.94 -2.90 0.16
C ASP A 129 13.31 -4.27 0.73
N LYS A 130 14.35 -4.35 1.57
CA LYS A 130 14.73 -5.58 2.28
C LYS A 130 13.68 -6.15 3.24
N TYR A 131 12.66 -5.36 3.61
CA TYR A 131 11.57 -5.78 4.51
C TYR A 131 10.22 -5.93 3.81
N ARG A 132 10.12 -5.58 2.53
CA ARG A 132 8.91 -5.73 1.72
C ARG A 132 9.01 -7.04 0.95
N ARG A 133 8.71 -8.16 1.62
CA ARG A 133 8.43 -9.46 0.98
C ARG A 133 6.92 -9.65 0.83
#